data_AF-A0A7C4YF33-F1
#
_entry.id   AF-A0A7C4YF33-F1
#
_cell.length_a   1.000
_cell.length_b   1.000
_cell.length_c   1.000
_cell.angle_alpha   90.00
_cell.angle_beta   90.00
_cell.angle_gamma   90.00
#
_symmetry.space_group_name_H-M   'P 1'
#
loop_
_entity.id
_entity.type
_entity.pdbx_description
1 polymer ?
#
loop_
_entity_poly.entity_id
_entity_poly.type
_entity_poly.pdbx_seq_one_letter_code
_entity_poly.pdbx_strand_id
1 'polypeptide(L)'
;MRRIALVVLLVAAAYSAAQETPLKVLFLGDKGHHQPADRFRQLQPVMARRGIDISYTDQVSALNPATLAKYDGLILYANIDAISPGQESALLEFVAGGKGFIPLHCASYCFRNSEKFVSLV
;
A
#
# COMPACT_ATOMS: atom_id res chain seq x y z
N MET A 1 48.17 4.09 -21.00
CA MET A 1 47.33 2.88 -20.96
C MET A 1 46.79 2.54 -19.56
N ARG A 2 47.56 2.67 -18.46
CA ARG A 2 47.07 2.43 -17.08
C ARG A 2 45.95 3.36 -16.56
N ARG A 3 45.84 4.58 -17.08
CA ARG A 3 44.82 5.57 -16.66
C ARG A 3 43.43 5.34 -17.27
N ILE A 4 43.36 4.66 -18.42
CA ILE A 4 42.09 4.36 -19.10
C ILE A 4 41.39 3.17 -18.41
N ALA A 5 42.16 2.19 -17.93
CA ALA A 5 41.64 1.04 -17.18
C ALA A 5 40.96 1.43 -15.86
N LEU A 6 41.40 2.52 -15.21
CA LEU A 6 40.84 2.99 -13.94
C LEU A 6 39.45 3.65 -14.11
N VAL A 7 39.21 4.30 -15.25
CA VAL A 7 37.94 4.98 -15.55
C VAL A 7 36.83 3.98 -15.89
N VAL A 8 37.16 2.87 -16.55
CA VAL A 8 36.19 1.81 -16.87
C VAL A 8 35.73 1.06 -15.60
N LEU A 9 36.59 0.93 -14.59
CA LEU A 9 36.24 0.25 -13.33
C LEU A 9 35.28 1.08 -12.44
N LEU A 10 35.36 2.42 -12.50
CA LEU A 10 34.50 3.33 -11.73
C LEU A 10 33.06 3.42 -12.28
N VAL A 11 32.87 3.21 -13.58
CA VAL A 11 31.53 3.20 -14.20
C VAL A 11 30.78 1.90 -13.94
N ALA A 12 31.47 0.77 -13.82
CA ALA A 12 30.86 -0.53 -13.53
C ALA A 12 30.29 -0.64 -12.10
N ALA A 13 30.89 0.05 -11.11
CA ALA A 13 30.41 0.04 -9.72
C ALA A 13 29.09 0.81 -9.52
N ALA A 14 28.79 1.80 -10.39
CA ALA A 14 27.54 2.55 -10.36
C ALA A 14 26.34 1.77 -10.92
N TYR A 15 26.59 0.65 -11.61
CA TYR A 15 25.58 -0.32 -12.07
C TYR A 15 25.45 -1.51 -11.12
N SER A 16 25.68 -1.31 -9.82
CA SER A 16 24.89 -2.09 -8.88
C SER A 16 23.45 -1.70 -9.13
N ALA A 17 22.74 -2.47 -9.96
CA ALA A 17 21.30 -2.45 -10.01
C ALA A 17 20.86 -2.67 -8.56
N ALA A 18 20.58 -1.57 -7.85
CA ALA A 18 19.97 -1.64 -6.54
C ALA A 18 18.75 -2.52 -6.77
N GLN A 19 18.77 -3.71 -6.19
CA GLN A 19 17.64 -4.60 -6.28
C GLN A 19 16.52 -3.85 -5.57
N GLU A 20 15.64 -3.22 -6.36
CA GLU A 20 14.61 -2.33 -5.82
C GLU A 20 13.82 -3.14 -4.80
N THR A 21 13.90 -2.73 -3.54
CA THR A 21 13.13 -3.35 -2.47
C THR A 21 11.66 -3.24 -2.87
N PRO A 22 10.92 -4.36 -2.99
CA PRO A 22 9.53 -4.28 -3.40
C PRO A 22 8.72 -3.40 -2.44
N LEU A 23 7.85 -2.55 -2.99
CA LEU A 23 6.92 -1.76 -2.21
C LEU A 23 5.96 -2.70 -1.49
N LYS A 24 5.81 -2.54 -0.17
CA LYS A 24 4.86 -3.34 0.61
C LYS A 24 3.53 -2.63 0.68
N VAL A 25 2.47 -3.23 0.15
CA VAL A 25 1.14 -2.63 0.14
C VAL A 25 0.15 -3.53 0.87
N LEU A 26 -0.57 -2.97 1.84
CA LEU A 26 -1.68 -3.65 2.49
C LEU A 26 -2.94 -3.46 1.66
N PHE A 27 -3.61 -4.55 1.30
CA PHE A 27 -4.94 -4.55 0.73
C PHE A 27 -5.94 -4.86 1.85
N LEU A 28 -6.68 -3.84 2.27
CA LEU A 28 -7.83 -3.98 3.17
C LEU A 28 -9.12 -4.17 2.36
N GLY A 29 -9.76 -5.32 2.55
CA GLY A 29 -11.07 -5.65 2.00
C GLY A 29 -12.13 -5.91 3.08
N ASP A 30 -13.25 -6.46 2.65
CA ASP A 30 -14.33 -7.01 3.47
C ASP A 30 -14.83 -8.35 2.90
N LYS A 31 -15.97 -8.84 3.40
CA LYS A 31 -16.66 -10.04 2.91
C LYS A 31 -17.97 -9.71 2.18
N GLY A 32 -18.08 -8.49 1.65
CA GLY A 32 -19.26 -7.99 0.96
C GLY A 32 -19.38 -8.47 -0.48
N HIS A 33 -20.38 -7.94 -1.19
CA HIS A 33 -20.72 -8.36 -2.56
C HIS A 33 -19.65 -8.01 -3.62
N HIS A 34 -18.69 -7.13 -3.30
CA HIS A 34 -17.59 -6.76 -4.20
C HIS A 34 -16.44 -7.78 -4.22
N GLN A 35 -16.45 -8.77 -3.32
CA GLN A 35 -15.50 -9.89 -3.29
C GLN A 35 -14.01 -9.45 -3.39
N PRO A 36 -13.51 -8.62 -2.46
CA PRO A 36 -12.15 -8.07 -2.54
C PRO A 36 -11.04 -9.13 -2.48
N ALA A 37 -11.26 -10.25 -1.79
CA ALA A 37 -10.32 -11.37 -1.80
C ALA A 37 -10.07 -11.93 -3.22
N ASP A 38 -11.09 -11.90 -4.09
CA ASP A 38 -10.98 -12.37 -5.47
C ASP A 38 -10.17 -11.39 -6.31
N ARG A 39 -10.38 -10.08 -6.11
CA ARG A 39 -9.59 -9.03 -6.74
C ARG A 39 -8.14 -9.05 -6.29
N PHE A 40 -7.88 -9.29 -5.00
CA PHE A 40 -6.53 -9.50 -4.49
C PHE A 40 -5.82 -10.66 -5.22
N ARG A 41 -6.47 -11.83 -5.32
CA ARG A 41 -5.89 -13.00 -6.01
C ARG A 41 -5.58 -12.74 -7.50
N GLN A 42 -6.35 -11.88 -8.15
CA GLN A 42 -6.10 -11.45 -9.53
C GLN A 42 -4.94 -10.46 -9.64
N LEU A 43 -4.87 -9.48 -8.73
CA LEU A 43 -3.89 -8.38 -8.78
C LEU A 43 -2.51 -8.78 -8.28
N GLN A 44 -2.44 -9.55 -7.18
CA GLN A 44 -1.19 -9.86 -6.48
C GLN A 44 -0.08 -10.41 -7.41
N PRO A 45 -0.30 -11.43 -8.26
CA PRO A 45 0.79 -11.98 -9.07
C PRO A 45 1.26 -10.99 -10.15
N VAL A 46 0.38 -10.10 -10.62
CA VAL A 46 0.74 -9.08 -11.62
C VAL A 46 1.57 -7.97 -10.97
N MET A 47 1.18 -7.54 -9.77
CA MET A 47 1.85 -6.48 -9.02
C MET A 47 3.21 -6.94 -8.46
N ALA A 48 3.30 -8.19 -8.01
CA ALA A 48 4.57 -8.77 -7.54
C ALA A 48 5.64 -8.76 -8.65
N ARG A 49 5.27 -9.05 -9.91
CA ARG A 49 6.18 -8.95 -11.07
C ARG A 49 6.63 -7.52 -11.40
N ARG A 50 5.98 -6.52 -10.80
CA ARG A 50 6.28 -5.09 -10.96
C ARG A 50 6.91 -4.49 -9.71
N GLY A 51 7.43 -5.31 -8.80
CA GLY A 51 8.07 -4.83 -7.57
C GLY A 51 7.10 -4.30 -6.51
N ILE A 52 5.83 -4.70 -6.54
CA ILE A 52 4.82 -4.33 -5.54
C ILE A 52 4.33 -5.61 -4.87
N ASP A 53 4.74 -5.82 -3.62
CA ASP A 53 4.30 -6.92 -2.79
C ASP A 53 3.02 -6.55 -2.05
N ILE A 54 1.91 -7.15 -2.47
CA ILE A 54 0.59 -6.91 -1.87
C ILE A 54 0.27 -8.02 -0.87
N SER A 55 -0.05 -7.63 0.36
CA SER A 55 -0.63 -8.50 1.40
C SER A 55 -2.12 -8.20 1.56
N TYR A 56 -2.94 -9.18 1.93
CA TYR A 56 -4.40 -9.01 2.08
C TYR A 56 -4.87 -9.20 3.52
N THR A 57 -5.87 -8.43 3.92
CA THR A 57 -6.67 -8.66 5.11
C THR A 57 -8.10 -8.16 4.90
N ASP A 58 -9.05 -8.82 5.54
CA ASP A 58 -10.45 -8.41 5.67
C ASP A 58 -10.76 -7.86 7.08
N GLN A 59 -9.73 -7.66 7.91
CA GLN A 59 -9.87 -7.24 9.30
C GLN A 59 -9.58 -5.74 9.42
N VAL A 60 -10.63 -4.93 9.63
CA VAL A 60 -10.49 -3.48 9.86
C VAL A 60 -9.61 -3.13 11.07
N SER A 61 -9.42 -4.06 12.00
CA SER A 61 -8.47 -3.92 13.11
C SER A 61 -7.02 -3.74 12.64
N ALA A 62 -6.69 -4.05 11.39
CA ALA A 62 -5.39 -3.76 10.77
C ALA A 62 -5.09 -2.26 10.61
N LEU A 63 -6.12 -1.39 10.70
CA LEU A 63 -5.94 0.07 10.74
C LEU A 63 -5.44 0.50 12.12
N ASN A 64 -4.17 0.22 12.40
CA ASN A 64 -3.47 0.66 13.61
C ASN A 64 -2.00 0.97 13.27
N PRO A 65 -1.32 1.81 14.07
CA PRO A 65 0.04 2.26 13.76
C PRO A 65 1.05 1.11 13.62
N ALA A 66 0.98 0.09 14.49
CA ALA A 66 1.92 -1.03 14.48
C ALA A 66 1.81 -1.88 13.21
N THR A 67 0.62 -1.99 12.64
CA THR A 67 0.39 -2.71 11.38
C THR A 67 0.78 -1.85 10.20
N LEU A 68 0.28 -0.61 10.14
CA LEU A 68 0.50 0.31 9.02
C LEU A 68 1.97 0.70 8.85
N ALA A 69 2.76 0.79 9.92
CA ALA A 69 4.19 1.09 9.85
C ALA A 69 5.02 0.08 9.03
N LYS A 70 4.46 -1.12 8.74
CA LYS A 70 5.12 -2.16 7.94
C LYS A 70 4.95 -1.98 6.44
N TYR A 71 4.11 -1.04 6.01
CA TYR A 71 3.68 -0.87 4.64
C TYR A 71 4.05 0.51 4.09
N ASP A 72 4.23 0.56 2.78
CA ASP A 72 4.46 1.76 1.97
C ASP A 72 3.15 2.32 1.42
N GLY A 73 2.12 1.49 1.31
CA GLY A 73 0.78 1.95 0.94
C GLY A 73 -0.35 1.06 1.44
N LEU A 74 -1.58 1.59 1.30
CA LEU A 74 -2.83 0.95 1.65
C LEU A 74 -3.81 1.03 0.47
N ILE A 75 -4.20 -0.12 -0.04
CA ILE A 75 -5.37 -0.29 -0.91
C ILE A 75 -6.59 -0.51 -0.01
N LEU A 76 -7.63 0.29 -0.23
CA LEU A 76 -8.95 0.08 0.39
C LEU A 76 -9.94 -0.32 -0.70
N TYR A 77 -10.52 -1.51 -0.60
CA TYR A 77 -11.59 -1.98 -1.49
C TYR A 77 -12.60 -2.77 -0.65
N ALA A 78 -13.53 -2.04 -0.03
CA ALA A 78 -14.49 -2.55 0.93
C ALA A 78 -15.73 -1.62 0.99
N ASN A 79 -16.74 -2.04 1.76
CA ASN A 79 -17.95 -1.28 2.12
C ASN A 79 -18.15 -1.36 3.65
N ILE A 80 -17.13 -0.99 4.43
CA ILE A 80 -17.19 -1.02 5.90
C ILE A 80 -17.86 0.26 6.37
N ASP A 81 -18.97 0.14 7.09
CA ASP A 81 -19.82 1.29 7.38
C ASP A 81 -19.19 2.32 8.32
N ALA A 82 -18.57 1.83 9.41
CA ALA A 82 -18.03 2.67 10.46
C ALA A 82 -16.57 2.35 10.76
N ILE A 83 -15.82 3.39 11.12
CA ILE A 83 -14.46 3.32 11.64
C ILE A 83 -14.42 3.83 13.08
N SER A 84 -13.60 3.22 13.94
CA SER A 84 -13.36 3.75 15.28
C SER A 84 -12.42 4.98 15.23
N PRO A 85 -12.45 5.88 16.22
CA PRO A 85 -11.56 7.05 16.24
C PRO A 85 -10.07 6.70 16.16
N GLY A 86 -9.63 5.61 16.80
CA GLY A 86 -8.24 5.17 16.74
C GLY A 86 -7.83 4.66 15.36
N GLN A 87 -8.73 3.96 14.66
CA GLN A 87 -8.49 3.49 13.29
C GLN A 87 -8.50 4.65 12.28
N GLU A 88 -9.40 5.62 12.48
CA GLU A 88 -9.46 6.85 11.69
C GLU A 88 -8.15 7.63 11.82
N SER A 89 -7.69 7.90 13.05
CA SER A 89 -6.42 8.61 13.28
C SER A 89 -5.25 7.88 12.62
N ALA A 90 -5.15 6.55 12.81
CA ALA A 90 -4.07 5.76 12.23
C ALA A 90 -4.06 5.80 10.70
N LEU A 91 -5.24 5.75 10.06
CA LEU A 91 -5.37 5.87 8.61
C LEU A 91 -4.97 7.27 8.13
N LEU A 92 -5.53 8.33 8.72
CA LEU A 92 -5.26 9.70 8.29
C LEU A 92 -3.80 10.10 8.51
N GLU A 93 -3.19 9.68 9.63
CA GLU A 93 -1.76 9.91 9.91
C GLU A 93 -0.85 9.13 8.95
N PHE A 94 -1.23 7.91 8.56
CA PHE A 94 -0.50 7.14 7.55
C PHE A 94 -0.45 7.92 6.22
N VAL A 95 -1.59 8.45 5.77
CA VAL A 95 -1.66 9.26 4.54
C VAL A 95 -0.94 10.59 4.69
N ALA A 96 -1.19 11.33 5.76
CA ALA A 96 -0.55 12.62 6.03
C ALA A 96 0.99 12.49 6.21
N GLY A 97 1.45 11.33 6.67
CA GLY A 97 2.88 10.96 6.75
C GLY A 97 3.51 10.64 5.40
N GLY A 98 2.80 10.78 4.28
CA GLY A 98 3.31 10.61 2.93
C GLY A 98 3.28 9.18 2.40
N LYS A 99 2.56 8.26 3.07
CA LYS A 99 2.37 6.89 2.57
C LYS A 99 1.28 6.85 1.49
N GLY A 100 1.37 5.87 0.60
CA GLY A 100 0.43 5.73 -0.51
C GLY A 100 -0.96 5.31 -0.02
N PHE A 101 -2.00 6.01 -0.49
CA PHE A 101 -3.38 5.62 -0.24
C PHE A 101 -4.11 5.42 -1.56
N ILE A 102 -4.74 4.25 -1.72
CA ILE A 102 -5.37 3.80 -2.96
C ILE A 102 -6.80 3.35 -2.66
N PRO A 103 -7.75 4.29 -2.49
CA PRO A 103 -9.16 3.95 -2.39
C PRO A 103 -9.67 3.49 -3.76
N LEU A 104 -10.27 2.30 -3.82
CA LEU A 104 -10.77 1.71 -5.06
C LEU A 104 -12.29 1.60 -5.04
N HIS A 105 -12.94 2.13 -6.09
CA HIS A 105 -14.36 1.91 -6.40
C HIS A 105 -15.31 2.13 -5.20
N CYS A 106 -15.66 1.06 -4.48
CA CYS A 106 -16.64 1.08 -3.40
C CYS A 106 -16.08 1.63 -2.07
N ALA A 107 -14.77 1.89 -2.01
CA ALA A 107 -14.13 2.56 -0.88
C ALA A 107 -14.75 3.93 -0.54
N SER A 108 -15.37 4.61 -1.51
CA SER A 108 -16.12 5.86 -1.29
C SER A 108 -17.37 5.67 -0.42
N TYR A 109 -17.82 4.43 -0.22
CA TYR A 109 -18.91 4.09 0.70
C TYR A 109 -18.42 3.59 2.07
N CYS A 110 -17.10 3.59 2.32
CA CYS A 110 -16.57 3.24 3.63
C CYS A 110 -16.69 4.40 4.62
N PHE A 111 -16.72 4.05 5.90
CA PHE A 111 -16.45 4.94 7.04
C PHE A 111 -17.26 6.24 7.01
N ARG A 112 -18.55 6.11 6.71
CA ARG A 112 -19.47 7.25 6.51
C ARG A 112 -19.65 8.09 7.77
N ASN A 113 -19.24 7.56 8.92
CA ASN A 113 -19.18 8.25 10.19
C ASN A 113 -17.97 9.19 10.35
N SER A 114 -17.08 9.27 9.37
CA SER A 114 -15.90 10.13 9.36
C SER A 114 -15.95 11.13 8.21
N GLU A 115 -16.27 12.39 8.51
CA GLU A 115 -16.24 13.48 7.52
C GLU A 115 -14.83 13.68 6.92
N LYS A 116 -13.78 13.43 7.72
CA LYS A 116 -12.39 13.56 7.29
C LYS A 116 -12.02 12.50 6.26
N PHE A 117 -12.41 11.24 6.50
CA PHE A 117 -12.20 10.18 5.52
C PHE A 117 -13.01 10.43 4.25
N VAL A 118 -14.29 10.81 4.38
CA VAL A 118 -15.15 11.12 3.23
C VAL A 118 -14.58 12.26 2.40
N SER A 119 -13.92 13.24 3.03
CA SER A 119 -13.25 14.34 2.31
C SER A 119 -11.93 13.93 1.64
N LEU A 120 -11.32 12.82 2.08
CA LEU A 120 -10.06 12.31 1.54
C LEU A 120 -10.26 11.45 0.27
N VAL A 121 -11.43 10.83 0.11
CA VAL A 121 -11.76 9.88 -0.97
C VAL A 121 -12.61 10.53 -2.05
#